data_AF-A0A518FLJ1-F1
#
_entry.id   AF-A0A518FLJ1-F1
#
_cell.length_a   1.000
_cell.length_b   1.000
_cell.length_c   1.000
_cell.angle_alpha   90.00
_cell.angle_beta   90.00
_cell.angle_gamma   90.00
#
_symmetry.space_group_name_H-M   'P 1'
#
loop_
_entity.id
_entity.type
_entity.pdbx_description
1 polymer ?
#
loop_
_entity_poly.entity_id
_entity_poly.type
_entity_poly.pdbx_seq_one_letter_code
_entity_poly.pdbx_strand_id
1 'polypeptide(L)'
;MAFPNTTLVPSGGQILAHIFENRHTGLARGLFWSISIKFEPISYGGDEYTCSMMCEWIPWRLRNWLELDGRRLSVDYGEEGIESSFYLTEHDIGTHTELALRHQSENLFETQVKMVVDFYGFHNGDENPQMQIDATVALPFLGVLVIPDNLFPKPTTEQELRDVAADFIDLTSFRSSEPWRTHGSIFPPKF
;
A
#
# COMPACT_ATOMS: atom_id res chain seq x y z
N MET A 1 -26.65 -11.89 -8.70
CA MET A 1 -26.76 -11.40 -7.30
C MET A 1 -25.65 -10.41 -7.14
N ALA A 2 -25.92 -9.16 -6.75
CA ALA A 2 -24.85 -8.16 -6.63
C ALA A 2 -23.83 -8.57 -5.56
N PHE A 3 -22.56 -8.25 -5.77
CA PHE A 3 -21.52 -8.43 -4.75
C PHE A 3 -21.83 -7.58 -3.51
N PRO A 4 -21.76 -8.14 -2.29
CA PRO A 4 -22.13 -7.45 -1.05
C PRO A 4 -21.00 -6.54 -0.51
N ASN A 5 -20.54 -5.58 -1.32
CA ASN A 5 -19.46 -4.66 -0.96
C ASN A 5 -19.67 -3.90 0.34
N THR A 6 -20.93 -3.57 0.68
CA THR A 6 -21.26 -2.82 1.92
C THR A 6 -21.15 -3.64 3.20
N THR A 7 -20.91 -4.96 3.11
CA THR A 7 -20.73 -5.84 4.27
C THR A 7 -19.28 -6.22 4.50
N LEU A 8 -18.34 -5.65 3.73
CA LEU A 8 -16.91 -5.85 3.92
C LEU A 8 -16.49 -5.29 5.29
N VAL A 9 -15.77 -6.09 6.07
CA VAL A 9 -15.27 -5.70 7.40
C VAL A 9 -13.74 -5.67 7.35
N PRO A 10 -13.09 -4.50 7.51
CA PRO A 10 -11.63 -4.44 7.54
C PRO A 10 -11.04 -5.27 8.69
N SER A 11 -10.09 -6.15 8.39
CA SER A 11 -9.45 -7.07 9.35
C SER A 11 -8.01 -6.70 9.69
N GLY A 12 -7.43 -5.74 8.96
CA GLY A 12 -6.06 -5.28 9.17
C GLY A 12 -5.40 -4.91 7.84
N GLY A 13 -4.07 -4.96 7.80
CA GLY A 13 -3.30 -4.55 6.64
C GLY A 13 -1.95 -3.97 7.02
N GLN A 14 -1.42 -3.09 6.18
CA GLN A 14 -0.13 -2.46 6.41
C GLN A 14 0.05 -1.18 5.59
N ILE A 15 0.89 -0.30 6.12
CA ILE A 15 1.54 0.79 5.39
C ILE A 15 3.00 0.38 5.17
N LEU A 16 3.51 0.51 3.95
CA LEU A 16 4.88 0.17 3.59
C LEU A 16 5.45 1.27 2.71
N ALA A 17 6.74 1.58 2.88
CA ALA A 17 7.47 2.39 1.91
C ALA A 17 8.45 1.48 1.16
N HIS A 18 8.68 1.71 -0.12
CA HIS A 18 9.56 0.91 -0.97
C HIS A 18 10.42 1.81 -1.85
N ILE A 19 11.73 1.54 -1.88
CA ILE A 19 12.64 2.23 -2.78
C ILE A 19 12.74 1.45 -4.08
N PHE A 20 12.39 2.11 -5.17
CA PHE A 20 12.31 1.50 -6.49
C PHE A 20 12.90 2.42 -7.56
N GLU A 21 13.49 1.83 -8.59
CA GLU A 21 13.80 2.49 -9.84
C GLU A 21 13.49 1.55 -11.01
N ASN A 22 13.29 2.11 -12.20
CA ASN A 22 13.22 1.31 -13.41
C ASN A 22 13.95 2.00 -14.55
N ARG A 23 15.20 1.59 -14.76
CA ARG A 23 16.06 2.17 -15.81
C ARG A 23 15.58 1.87 -17.23
N HIS A 24 14.77 0.83 -17.43
CA HIS A 24 14.24 0.48 -18.76
C HIS A 24 13.12 1.44 -19.18
N THR A 25 12.33 1.94 -18.22
CA THR A 25 11.27 2.94 -18.47
C THR A 25 11.74 4.37 -18.21
N GLY A 26 12.93 4.54 -17.63
CA GLY A 26 13.47 5.85 -17.24
C GLY A 26 12.94 6.36 -15.90
N LEU A 27 12.22 5.53 -15.13
CA LEU A 27 11.78 5.89 -13.78
C LEU A 27 12.99 6.04 -12.88
N ALA A 28 13.25 7.28 -12.46
CA ALA A 28 14.29 7.59 -11.51
C ALA A 28 14.03 6.93 -10.16
N ARG A 29 15.10 6.65 -9.41
CA ARG A 29 14.99 6.10 -8.05
C ARG A 29 14.16 7.01 -7.17
N GLY A 30 13.17 6.43 -6.51
CA GLY A 30 12.28 7.12 -5.61
C GLY A 30 11.85 6.24 -4.43
N LEU A 31 11.29 6.89 -3.42
CA LEU A 31 10.56 6.25 -2.32
C LEU A 31 9.07 6.34 -2.63
N PHE A 32 8.41 5.19 -2.63
CA PHE A 32 6.98 5.06 -2.92
C PHE A 32 6.28 4.43 -1.73
N TRP A 33 5.07 4.89 -1.43
CA TRP A 33 4.27 4.36 -0.33
C TRP A 33 3.16 3.48 -0.87
N SER A 34 2.87 2.41 -0.14
CA SER A 34 1.75 1.50 -0.38
C SER A 34 0.93 1.36 0.90
N ILE A 35 -0.39 1.42 0.74
CA ILE A 35 -1.37 1.08 1.77
C ILE A 35 -2.13 -0.14 1.27
N SER A 36 -2.25 -1.16 2.11
CA SER A 36 -3.11 -2.32 1.86
C SER A 36 -4.02 -2.55 3.04
N ILE A 37 -5.29 -2.81 2.76
CA ILE A 37 -6.29 -3.19 3.76
C ILE A 37 -6.83 -4.55 3.35
N LYS A 38 -6.83 -5.47 4.29
CA LYS A 38 -7.48 -6.78 4.17
C LYS A 38 -8.86 -6.70 4.80
N PHE A 39 -9.78 -7.49 4.26
CA PHE A 39 -11.10 -7.69 4.82
C PHE A 39 -11.21 -9.08 5.44
N GLU A 40 -12.13 -9.23 6.38
CA GLU A 40 -12.60 -10.55 6.79
C GLU A 40 -13.16 -11.31 5.58
N PRO A 41 -13.07 -12.65 5.57
CA PRO A 41 -13.65 -13.44 4.50
C PRO A 41 -15.16 -13.16 4.34
N ILE A 42 -15.61 -13.07 3.09
CA ILE A 42 -17.00 -12.77 2.75
C ILE A 42 -17.65 -13.96 2.06
N SER A 43 -18.86 -14.31 2.48
CA SER A 43 -19.66 -15.33 1.79
C SER A 43 -20.37 -14.70 0.60
N TYR A 44 -20.06 -15.18 -0.60
CA TYR A 44 -20.64 -14.68 -1.85
C TYR A 44 -20.84 -15.86 -2.82
N GLY A 45 -21.99 -15.94 -3.49
CA GLY A 45 -22.24 -17.03 -4.45
C GLY A 45 -22.28 -18.46 -3.89
N GLY A 46 -22.22 -18.63 -2.56
CA GLY A 46 -22.11 -19.95 -1.90
C GLY A 46 -20.67 -20.35 -1.53
N ASP A 47 -19.68 -19.53 -1.90
CA ASP A 47 -18.28 -19.71 -1.54
C ASP A 47 -17.80 -18.60 -0.57
N GLU A 48 -16.61 -18.78 -0.02
CA GLU A 48 -15.97 -17.82 0.87
C GLU A 48 -14.74 -17.21 0.18
N TYR A 49 -14.65 -15.89 0.18
CA TYR A 49 -13.59 -15.15 -0.49
C TYR A 49 -12.83 -14.24 0.46
N THR A 50 -11.50 -14.19 0.28
CA THR A 50 -10.67 -13.19 0.94
C THR A 50 -10.58 -11.96 0.06
N CYS A 51 -10.92 -10.80 0.60
CA CYS A 51 -10.85 -9.54 -0.14
C CYS A 51 -9.72 -8.64 0.37
N SER A 52 -9.20 -7.78 -0.49
CA SER A 52 -8.31 -6.69 -0.09
C SER A 52 -8.45 -5.47 -1.00
N MET A 53 -8.07 -4.31 -0.49
CA MET A 53 -7.87 -3.10 -1.27
C MET A 53 -6.43 -2.62 -1.12
N MET A 54 -5.90 -2.03 -2.17
CA MET A 54 -4.53 -1.54 -2.22
C MET A 54 -4.49 -0.17 -2.90
N CYS A 55 -3.63 0.71 -2.40
CA CYS A 55 -3.26 1.98 -3.03
C CYS A 55 -1.74 2.09 -2.96
N GLU A 56 -1.09 2.14 -4.11
CA GLU A 56 0.35 1.95 -4.27
C GLU A 56 0.99 3.04 -5.13
N TRP A 57 2.32 3.04 -5.16
CA TRP A 57 3.13 3.98 -5.92
C TRP A 57 2.93 5.45 -5.52
N ILE A 58 2.46 5.70 -4.29
CA ILE A 58 2.21 7.05 -3.79
C ILE A 58 3.55 7.79 -3.64
N PRO A 59 3.79 8.91 -4.34
CA PRO A 59 5.12 9.56 -4.40
C PRO A 59 5.32 10.63 -3.31
N TRP A 60 4.83 10.39 -2.09
CA TRP A 60 4.99 11.35 -0.99
C TRP A 60 6.45 11.53 -0.59
N ARG A 61 6.91 12.79 -0.61
CA ARG A 61 8.26 13.19 -0.21
C ARG A 61 8.33 13.47 1.29
N LEU A 62 8.36 12.41 2.09
CA LEU A 62 8.48 12.50 3.55
C LEU A 62 9.90 12.17 3.98
N ARG A 63 10.49 13.00 4.85
CA ARG A 63 11.80 12.72 5.44
C ARG A 63 11.67 11.95 6.74
N ASN A 64 10.53 12.03 7.42
CA ASN A 64 10.21 11.27 8.60
C ASN A 64 8.86 10.57 8.40
N TRP A 65 8.79 9.28 8.73
CA TRP A 65 7.55 8.50 8.57
C TRP A 65 6.41 9.00 9.46
N LEU A 66 6.71 9.70 10.56
CA LEU A 66 5.68 10.36 11.38
C LEU A 66 4.93 11.46 10.61
N GLU A 67 5.50 11.99 9.52
CA GLU A 67 4.82 12.92 8.61
C GLU A 67 3.72 12.26 7.77
N LEU A 68 3.49 10.95 7.93
CA LEU A 68 2.27 10.30 7.48
C LEU A 68 1.04 10.84 8.22
N ASP A 69 1.20 11.34 9.45
CA ASP A 69 0.11 11.96 10.20
C ASP A 69 -0.48 13.15 9.45
N GLY A 70 -1.80 13.13 9.27
CA GLY A 70 -2.53 14.17 8.54
C GLY A 70 -2.40 14.11 7.02
N ARG A 71 -1.69 13.12 6.45
CA ARG A 71 -1.63 12.95 4.99
C ARG A 71 -2.98 12.56 4.42
N ARG A 72 -3.27 13.14 3.26
CA ARG A 72 -4.50 12.91 2.51
C ARG A 72 -4.19 12.76 1.03
N LEU A 73 -5.04 12.02 0.35
CA LEU A 73 -5.04 11.79 -1.10
C LEU A 73 -6.49 11.80 -1.58
N SER A 74 -6.72 12.32 -2.79
CA SER A 74 -7.95 12.14 -3.57
C SER A 74 -7.53 12.19 -5.03
N VAL A 75 -7.50 11.04 -5.69
CA VAL A 75 -6.91 10.89 -7.02
C VAL A 75 -7.68 9.87 -7.86
N ASP A 76 -7.64 10.07 -9.16
CA ASP A 76 -8.06 9.07 -10.15
C ASP A 76 -6.92 8.07 -10.43
N TYR A 77 -7.27 6.89 -10.92
CA TYR A 77 -6.29 5.85 -11.26
C TYR A 77 -5.23 6.37 -12.25
N GLY A 78 -3.96 6.18 -11.92
CA GLY A 78 -2.80 6.56 -12.74
C GLY A 78 -2.35 8.02 -12.56
N GLU A 79 -3.07 8.84 -11.81
CA GLU A 79 -2.63 10.21 -11.50
C GLU A 79 -1.32 10.16 -10.69
N GLU A 80 -0.31 10.89 -11.15
CA GLU A 80 1.07 10.83 -10.61
C GLU A 80 1.70 9.42 -10.58
N GLY A 81 1.14 8.47 -11.34
CA GLY A 81 1.54 7.06 -11.33
C GLY A 81 0.98 6.25 -10.17
N ILE A 82 0.03 6.80 -9.41
CA ILE A 82 -0.63 6.12 -8.29
C ILE A 82 -1.60 5.08 -8.85
N GLU A 83 -1.54 3.86 -8.30
CA GLU A 83 -2.41 2.76 -8.70
C GLU A 83 -3.23 2.31 -7.50
N SER A 84 -4.51 2.05 -7.73
CA SER A 84 -5.42 1.54 -6.72
C SER A 84 -6.18 0.35 -7.25
N SER A 85 -6.39 -0.65 -6.41
CA SER A 85 -7.05 -1.89 -6.81
C SER A 85 -7.84 -2.52 -5.67
N PHE A 86 -8.87 -3.27 -6.07
CA PHE A 86 -9.60 -4.19 -5.21
C PHE A 86 -9.37 -5.62 -5.70
N TYR A 87 -9.19 -6.54 -4.77
CA TYR A 87 -9.00 -7.95 -5.05
C TYR A 87 -10.06 -8.76 -4.32
N LEU A 88 -10.79 -9.58 -5.07
CA LEU A 88 -11.60 -10.69 -4.57
C LEU A 88 -10.91 -12.03 -4.90
N THR A 89 -10.61 -12.20 -6.18
CA THR A 89 -9.87 -13.31 -6.79
C THR A 89 -9.01 -12.77 -7.93
N GLU A 90 -9.61 -11.89 -8.72
CA GLU A 90 -8.97 -11.11 -9.77
C GLU A 90 -8.71 -9.66 -9.31
N HIS A 91 -8.00 -8.94 -10.16
CA HIS A 91 -7.64 -7.54 -9.96
C HIS A 91 -8.67 -6.63 -10.62
N ASP A 92 -9.46 -5.93 -9.80
CA ASP A 92 -10.36 -4.86 -10.24
C ASP A 92 -9.74 -3.49 -9.98
N ILE A 93 -9.94 -2.56 -10.92
CA ILE A 93 -9.32 -1.22 -10.86
C ILE A 93 -10.10 -0.31 -9.93
N GLY A 94 -9.40 0.33 -8.98
CA GLY A 94 -9.91 1.46 -8.20
C GLY A 94 -9.83 2.75 -9.02
N THR A 95 -10.90 3.08 -9.75
CA THR A 95 -10.99 4.25 -10.63
C THR A 95 -10.81 5.59 -9.92
N HIS A 96 -11.27 5.71 -8.68
CA HIS A 96 -11.03 6.87 -7.81
C HIS A 96 -10.74 6.41 -6.38
N THR A 97 -9.80 7.07 -5.70
CA THR A 97 -9.42 6.74 -4.32
C THR A 97 -9.25 7.99 -3.46
N GLU A 98 -9.94 8.02 -2.33
CA GLU A 98 -9.66 8.93 -1.21
C GLU A 98 -8.91 8.16 -0.12
N LEU A 99 -7.88 8.77 0.47
CA LEU A 99 -7.13 8.21 1.59
C LEU A 99 -6.87 9.31 2.62
N ALA A 100 -6.98 8.98 3.90
CA ALA A 100 -6.56 9.83 5.00
C ALA A 100 -5.87 9.02 6.10
N LEU A 101 -4.79 9.57 6.64
CA LEU A 101 -3.97 8.95 7.68
C LEU A 101 -3.93 9.82 8.93
N ARG A 102 -4.06 9.18 10.10
CA ARG A 102 -3.90 9.83 11.40
C ARG A 102 -3.10 8.94 12.33
N HIS A 103 -2.02 9.46 12.89
CA HIS A 103 -1.19 8.75 13.86
C HIS A 103 -1.98 8.50 15.15
N GLN A 104 -1.87 7.28 15.69
CA GLN A 104 -2.55 6.86 16.91
C GLN A 104 -1.53 6.60 18.03
N SER A 105 -0.64 5.63 17.82
CA SER A 105 0.36 5.22 18.80
C SER A 105 1.46 4.39 18.13
N GLU A 106 2.69 4.44 18.61
CA GLU A 106 3.81 3.66 18.04
C GLU A 106 3.87 3.81 16.51
N ASN A 107 3.84 2.72 15.73
CA ASN A 107 3.69 2.74 14.27
C ASN A 107 2.26 2.61 13.75
N LEU A 108 1.23 2.70 14.60
CA LEU A 108 -0.16 2.56 14.17
C LEU A 108 -0.74 3.89 13.67
N PHE A 109 -1.39 3.82 12.52
CA PHE A 109 -2.14 4.90 11.91
C PHE A 109 -3.59 4.48 11.70
N GLU A 110 -4.54 5.25 12.21
CA GLU A 110 -5.91 5.18 11.72
C GLU A 110 -5.90 5.58 10.25
N THR A 111 -6.33 4.65 9.41
CA THR A 111 -6.30 4.76 7.96
C THR A 111 -7.72 4.66 7.45
N GLN A 112 -8.19 5.71 6.79
CA GLN A 112 -9.46 5.72 6.08
C GLN A 112 -9.17 5.66 4.58
N VAL A 113 -9.79 4.72 3.89
CA VAL A 113 -9.76 4.60 2.43
C VAL A 113 -11.20 4.53 1.91
N LYS A 114 -11.50 5.31 0.88
CA LYS A 114 -12.70 5.16 0.07
C LYS A 114 -12.31 4.94 -1.37
N MET A 115 -12.94 3.99 -2.04
CA MET A 115 -12.59 3.60 -3.39
C MET A 115 -13.83 3.42 -4.25
N VAL A 116 -13.81 3.95 -5.46
CA VAL A 116 -14.76 3.60 -6.52
C VAL A 116 -14.08 2.58 -7.42
N VAL A 117 -14.62 1.37 -7.47
CA VAL A 117 -14.06 0.22 -8.17
C VAL A 117 -14.86 -0.03 -9.45
N ASP A 118 -14.15 -0.21 -10.57
CA ASP A 118 -14.71 -0.78 -11.79
C ASP A 118 -14.79 -2.30 -11.64
N PHE A 119 -15.81 -2.78 -10.93
CA PHE A 119 -15.95 -4.20 -10.60
C PHE A 119 -16.48 -4.97 -11.80
N TYR A 120 -15.65 -5.84 -12.36
CA TYR A 120 -16.01 -6.61 -13.56
C TYR A 120 -17.08 -7.68 -13.28
N GLY A 121 -17.34 -7.98 -12.02
CA GLY A 121 -18.23 -9.05 -11.61
C GLY A 121 -17.49 -10.38 -11.54
N PHE A 122 -17.90 -11.22 -10.60
CA PHE A 122 -17.39 -12.59 -10.46
C PHE A 122 -18.42 -13.63 -10.91
N HIS A 123 -19.70 -13.28 -10.90
CA HIS A 123 -20.79 -14.11 -11.37
C HIS A 123 -21.47 -13.46 -12.58
N ASN A 124 -22.40 -14.16 -13.22
CA ASN A 124 -23.08 -13.54 -14.35
C ASN A 124 -24.05 -12.47 -13.86
N GLY A 125 -23.85 -11.21 -14.26
CA GLY A 125 -24.75 -10.10 -13.95
C GLY A 125 -24.51 -9.43 -12.59
N ASP A 126 -23.32 -9.54 -11.99
CA ASP A 126 -22.93 -8.83 -10.77
C ASP A 126 -21.93 -7.70 -11.01
N GLU A 127 -21.63 -7.37 -12.27
CA GLU A 127 -20.79 -6.25 -12.64
C GLU A 127 -21.30 -4.94 -12.02
N ASN A 128 -20.37 -4.13 -11.52
CA ASN A 128 -20.68 -2.85 -10.92
C ASN A 128 -19.52 -1.85 -11.16
N PRO A 129 -19.56 -1.08 -12.25
CA PRO A 129 -18.47 -0.20 -12.63
C PRO A 129 -18.30 1.03 -11.71
N GLN A 130 -19.16 1.16 -10.69
CA GLN A 130 -19.16 2.26 -9.72
C GLN A 130 -19.28 1.72 -8.29
N MET A 131 -18.73 0.52 -8.05
CA MET A 131 -18.80 -0.13 -6.75
C MET A 131 -18.03 0.68 -5.71
N GLN A 132 -18.71 1.13 -4.66
CA GLN A 132 -18.08 1.90 -3.59
C GLN A 132 -17.61 0.98 -2.47
N ILE A 133 -16.36 1.11 -2.06
CA ILE A 133 -15.83 0.42 -0.88
C ILE A 133 -15.22 1.46 0.06
N ASP A 134 -15.65 1.40 1.32
CA ASP A 134 -15.13 2.24 2.39
C ASP A 134 -14.53 1.37 3.48
N ALA A 135 -13.35 1.76 3.97
CA ALA A 135 -12.67 1.07 5.05
C ALA A 135 -12.02 2.09 6.00
N THR A 136 -12.21 1.87 7.30
CA THR A 136 -11.43 2.55 8.35
C THR A 136 -10.84 1.49 9.26
N VAL A 137 -9.51 1.48 9.39
CA VAL A 137 -8.78 0.48 10.19
C VAL A 137 -7.44 1.05 10.68
N ALA A 138 -6.98 0.59 11.84
CA ALA A 138 -5.64 0.92 12.32
C ALA A 138 -4.61 0.03 11.61
N LEU A 139 -3.70 0.65 10.87
CA LEU A 139 -2.65 -0.04 10.12
C LEU A 139 -1.27 0.25 10.71
N PRO A 140 -0.41 -0.77 10.87
CA PRO A 140 0.98 -0.54 11.20
C PRO A 140 1.77 -0.06 9.99
N PHE A 141 2.62 0.96 10.20
CA PHE A 141 3.73 1.24 9.31
C PHE A 141 4.85 0.23 9.57
N LEU A 142 5.15 -0.60 8.56
CA LEU A 142 6.11 -1.68 8.70
C LEU A 142 7.56 -1.24 8.50
N GLY A 143 7.77 -0.15 7.74
CA GLY A 143 9.10 0.38 7.49
C GLY A 143 9.38 0.69 6.03
N VAL A 144 10.67 0.89 5.76
CA VAL A 144 11.20 1.19 4.43
C VAL A 144 11.84 -0.07 3.87
N LEU A 145 11.23 -0.62 2.83
CA LEU A 145 11.69 -1.79 2.11
C LEU A 145 12.68 -1.39 1.03
N VAL A 146 13.81 -2.08 1.00
CA VAL A 146 14.80 -2.00 -0.06
C VAL A 146 14.96 -3.40 -0.64
N ILE A 147 14.66 -3.54 -1.93
CA ILE A 147 14.88 -4.77 -2.68
C ILE A 147 16.08 -4.54 -3.59
N PRO A 148 17.27 -5.10 -3.29
CA PRO A 148 18.47 -4.96 -4.10
C PRO A 148 18.27 -5.14 -5.61
N ASP A 149 17.48 -6.13 -6.01
CA ASP A 149 17.23 -6.44 -7.43
C ASP A 149 16.42 -5.36 -8.17
N ASN A 150 15.81 -4.44 -7.44
CA ASN A 150 15.10 -3.29 -8.01
C ASN A 150 16.01 -2.07 -8.18
N LEU A 151 17.31 -2.17 -7.93
CA LEU A 151 18.23 -1.02 -7.85
C LEU A 151 19.53 -1.24 -8.64
N PHE A 152 20.08 -0.15 -9.18
CA PHE A 152 21.36 -0.12 -9.86
C PHE A 152 22.26 1.04 -9.36
N PRO A 153 23.49 0.77 -8.90
CA PRO A 153 24.05 -0.56 -8.67
C PRO A 153 23.27 -1.31 -7.59
N LYS A 154 23.25 -2.65 -7.68
CA LYS A 154 22.60 -3.52 -6.72
C LYS A 154 23.34 -3.43 -5.37
N PRO A 155 22.72 -2.97 -4.27
CA PRO A 155 23.35 -2.99 -2.95
C PRO A 155 23.53 -4.44 -2.48
N THR A 156 24.68 -4.72 -1.88
CA THR A 156 25.12 -6.05 -1.43
C THR A 156 25.42 -6.12 0.06
N THR A 157 25.56 -4.97 0.73
CA THR A 157 25.80 -4.87 2.17
C THR A 157 24.70 -4.08 2.87
N GLU A 158 24.53 -4.29 4.18
CA GLU A 158 23.59 -3.49 4.99
C GLU A 158 23.91 -1.99 4.94
N GLN A 159 25.19 -1.62 4.90
CA GLN A 159 25.58 -0.22 4.79
C GLN A 159 25.12 0.39 3.45
N GLU A 160 25.31 -0.32 2.33
CA GLU A 160 24.84 0.14 1.02
C GLU A 160 23.30 0.26 0.97
N LEU A 161 22.57 -0.67 1.60
CA LEU A 161 21.11 -0.58 1.74
C LEU A 161 20.71 0.67 2.53
N ARG A 162 21.41 0.94 3.64
CA ARG A 162 21.19 2.11 4.50
C ARG A 162 21.48 3.41 3.75
N ASP A 163 22.58 3.46 2.99
CA ASP A 163 22.97 4.64 2.21
C ASP A 163 21.91 4.95 1.15
N VAL A 164 21.40 3.93 0.45
CA VAL A 164 20.30 4.08 -0.51
C VAL A 164 19.05 4.66 0.17
N ALA A 165 18.68 4.15 1.35
CA ALA A 165 17.49 4.64 2.04
C ALA A 165 17.66 6.04 2.64
N ALA A 166 18.86 6.39 3.10
CA ALA A 166 19.17 7.71 3.67
C ALA A 166 18.97 8.87 2.68
N ASP A 167 19.08 8.60 1.38
CA ASP A 167 18.82 9.58 0.32
C ASP A 167 17.36 10.05 0.31
N PHE A 168 16.41 9.22 0.77
CA PHE A 168 14.98 9.50 0.69
C PHE A 168 14.34 9.78 2.05
N ILE A 169 14.81 9.14 3.11
CA ILE A 169 14.20 9.24 4.44
C ILE A 169 15.27 9.25 5.54
N ASP A 170 14.99 9.96 6.63
CA ASP A 170 15.85 10.00 7.81
C ASP A 170 15.77 8.66 8.58
N LEU A 171 16.89 7.93 8.56
CA LEU A 171 16.99 6.63 9.21
C LEU A 171 17.25 6.68 10.72
N THR A 172 17.32 7.87 11.34
CA THR A 172 17.51 8.00 12.80
C THR A 172 16.35 7.36 13.58
N SER A 173 15.12 7.45 13.06
CA SER A 173 13.90 6.86 13.64
C SER A 173 13.69 5.39 13.27
N PHE A 174 14.70 4.71 12.71
CA PHE A 174 14.61 3.32 12.24
C PHE A 174 15.64 2.41 12.91
N ARG A 175 15.29 1.14 13.08
CA ARG A 175 16.20 0.10 13.59
C ARG A 175 17.18 -0.34 12.50
N SER A 176 18.07 -1.29 12.83
CA SER A 176 18.85 -2.01 11.82
C SER A 176 17.94 -2.77 10.87
N SER A 177 18.44 -3.06 9.68
CA SER A 177 17.64 -3.76 8.68
C SER A 177 17.36 -5.20 9.12
N GLU A 178 16.19 -5.70 8.77
CA GLU A 178 15.77 -7.08 8.98
C GLU A 178 15.53 -7.74 7.60
N PRO A 179 15.84 -9.04 7.43
CA PRO A 179 15.49 -9.75 6.20
C PRO A 179 13.98 -9.68 5.92
N TRP A 180 13.62 -9.32 4.70
CA TRP A 180 12.25 -9.26 4.22
C TRP A 180 12.04 -10.23 3.07
N ARG A 181 11.33 -11.32 3.35
CA ARG A 181 11.14 -12.44 2.40
C ARG A 181 12.50 -12.94 1.88
N THR A 182 12.54 -13.42 0.64
CA THR A 182 13.72 -14.08 0.07
C THR A 182 14.81 -13.10 -0.41
N HIS A 183 14.43 -11.86 -0.77
CA HIS A 183 15.31 -10.96 -1.52
C HIS A 183 15.29 -9.49 -1.08
N GLY A 184 14.59 -9.14 0.00
CA GLY A 184 14.49 -7.76 0.48
C GLY A 184 15.10 -7.56 1.86
N SER A 185 15.27 -6.30 2.22
CA SER A 185 15.57 -5.87 3.59
C SER A 185 14.64 -4.73 3.97
N ILE A 186 14.06 -4.78 5.16
CA ILE A 186 13.20 -3.73 5.68
C ILE A 186 13.91 -3.00 6.81
N PHE A 187 13.82 -1.68 6.82
CA PHE A 187 14.16 -0.84 7.96
C PHE A 187 12.88 -0.53 8.74
N PRO A 188 12.59 -1.23 9.84
CA PRO A 188 11.40 -0.97 10.64
C PRO A 188 11.57 0.27 11.53
N PRO A 189 10.48 0.98 11.84
CA PRO A 189 10.52 2.14 12.73
C PRO A 189 10.91 1.76 14.18
N LYS A 190 11.49 2.72 14.91
CA LYS A 190 11.73 2.65 16.36
C LYS A 190 10.49 3.13 17.12
N PHE A 191 10.21 2.49 18.26
CA PHE A 191 9.15 2.87 19.22
C PHE A 191 9.77 3.06 20.59
#